data_AF-A0A151EP71-F1
#
_entry.id   AF-A0A151EP71-F1
#
_cell.length_a   1.000
_cell.length_b   1.000
_cell.length_c   1.000
_cell.angle_alpha   90.00
_cell.angle_beta   90.00
_cell.angle_gamma   90.00
#
_symmetry.space_group_name_H-M   'P 1'
#
loop_
_entity.id
_entity.type
_entity.pdbx_description
1 polymer ?
#
loop_
_entity_poly.entity_id
_entity_poly.type
_entity_poly.pdbx_seq_one_letter_code
_entity_poly.pdbx_strand_id
1 'polypeptide(L)'
;MKCKKCGFENKEDSKFCENCGYKIEETPLKNRLFVIGLAVVVICVVAVVGFYLRPGEEIPSPSPTTHAGVWRVEGRLIDFTTICDLKPESSGPLSVELGGKFTMTGCTTLDEELQQPLALSITIRNSSNENQILSVPLLLDVIVHTQEDPKQVLAFCIPGQWISTGGSCSWATRVEGGTLKIEIGPDGAVELLYLVPQFDGKATIELVNIGSFEVEV
;
A
#
# COMPACT_ATOMS: atom_id res chain seq x y z
N MET A 1 40.38 -27.99 57.01
CA MET A 1 39.86 -29.37 57.11
C MET A 1 40.71 -30.24 58.06
N LYS A 2 40.09 -31.07 58.90
CA LYS A 2 40.80 -31.93 59.87
C LYS A 2 41.29 -33.24 59.25
N CYS A 3 42.54 -33.60 59.52
CA CYS A 3 43.12 -34.85 59.08
C CYS A 3 42.41 -36.02 59.77
N LYS A 4 41.82 -36.93 58.99
CA LYS A 4 41.13 -38.11 59.52
C LYS A 4 42.05 -39.08 60.28
N LYS A 5 43.37 -39.01 60.07
CA LYS A 5 44.34 -39.92 60.70
C LYS A 5 44.84 -39.43 62.06
N CYS A 6 45.15 -38.13 62.20
CA CYS A 6 45.73 -37.60 63.44
C CYS A 6 44.91 -36.47 64.09
N GLY A 7 43.80 -36.04 63.48
CA GLY A 7 42.94 -34.98 64.01
C GLY A 7 43.46 -33.55 63.81
N PHE A 8 44.67 -33.36 63.29
CA PHE A 8 45.26 -32.04 63.06
C PHE A 8 44.47 -31.22 62.02
N GLU A 9 44.29 -29.93 62.26
CA GLU A 9 43.52 -29.02 61.41
C GLU A 9 44.42 -28.39 60.34
N ASN A 10 44.23 -28.79 59.08
CA ASN A 10 45.01 -28.29 57.94
C ASN A 10 44.19 -27.23 57.17
N LYS A 11 44.87 -26.42 56.34
CA LYS A 11 44.20 -25.48 55.42
C LYS A 11 43.34 -26.22 54.40
N GLU A 12 42.29 -25.57 53.89
CA GLU A 12 41.30 -26.18 53.01
C GLU A 12 41.89 -26.76 51.72
N ASP A 13 42.98 -26.17 51.21
CA ASP A 13 43.64 -26.59 49.96
C ASP A 13 44.86 -27.51 50.18
N SER A 14 45.06 -28.03 51.41
CA SER A 14 46.22 -28.87 51.72
C SER A 14 46.05 -30.29 51.19
N LYS A 15 46.86 -30.68 50.19
CA LYS A 15 46.84 -32.04 49.61
C LYS A 15 47.33 -33.13 50.58
N PHE A 16 48.15 -32.75 51.56
CA PHE A 16 48.70 -33.64 52.58
C PHE A 16 48.63 -32.97 53.95
N CYS A 17 48.52 -33.76 55.02
CA CYS A 17 48.53 -33.25 56.38
C CYS A 17 49.94 -32.77 56.78
N GLU A 18 50.06 -31.51 57.20
CA GLU A 18 51.33 -30.89 57.58
C GLU A 18 51.98 -31.55 58.79
N ASN A 19 51.18 -32.20 59.66
CA ASN A 19 51.68 -32.85 60.86
C ASN A 19 52.10 -34.32 60.66
N CYS A 20 51.37 -35.10 59.85
CA CYS A 20 51.61 -36.55 59.73
C CYS A 20 51.84 -37.06 58.29
N GLY A 21 51.78 -36.18 57.29
CA GLY A 21 51.99 -36.51 55.88
C GLY A 21 50.86 -37.28 55.20
N TYR A 22 49.74 -37.56 55.89
CA TYR A 22 48.62 -38.30 55.31
C TYR A 22 47.93 -37.48 54.20
N LYS A 23 47.70 -38.09 53.03
CA LYS A 23 47.02 -37.45 51.89
C LYS A 23 45.56 -37.15 52.22
N ILE A 24 45.11 -35.94 51.94
CA ILE A 24 43.73 -35.53 52.18
C ILE A 24 43.02 -35.46 50.81
N GLU A 25 41.92 -36.19 50.66
CA GLU A 25 41.19 -36.28 49.39
C GLU A 25 40.25 -35.08 49.21
N GLU A 26 40.40 -34.34 48.12
CA GLU A 26 39.52 -33.23 47.73
C GLU A 26 38.24 -33.76 47.06
N THR A 27 37.06 -33.28 47.46
CA THR A 27 35.79 -33.62 46.81
C THR A 27 35.55 -32.77 45.55
N PRO A 28 35.14 -33.34 44.40
CA PRO A 28 35.07 -32.61 43.14
C PRO A 28 33.84 -31.68 43.01
N LEU A 29 34.09 -30.45 42.55
CA LEU A 29 33.17 -29.32 42.25
C LEU A 29 32.14 -29.58 41.11
N LYS A 30 31.50 -30.75 41.06
CA LYS A 30 30.62 -31.17 39.95
C LYS A 30 29.32 -30.35 39.82
N ASN A 31 28.80 -29.79 40.91
CA ASN A 31 27.47 -29.15 40.91
C ASN A 31 27.49 -27.73 40.32
N ARG A 32 28.64 -27.05 40.29
CA ARG A 32 28.72 -25.65 39.82
C ARG A 32 28.53 -25.53 38.30
N LEU A 33 29.07 -26.48 37.52
CA LEU A 33 28.91 -26.48 36.07
C LEU A 33 27.47 -26.75 35.63
N PHE A 34 26.74 -27.61 36.36
CA PHE A 34 25.36 -27.97 36.01
C PHE A 34 24.41 -26.77 36.16
N VAL A 35 24.61 -25.97 37.22
CA VAL A 35 23.81 -24.76 37.48
C VAL A 35 24.05 -23.70 36.39
N ILE A 36 25.30 -23.52 35.96
CA ILE A 36 25.63 -22.58 34.87
C ILE A 36 24.97 -23.01 33.56
N GLY A 37 25.05 -24.31 33.22
CA GLY A 37 24.41 -24.83 32.02
C GLY A 37 22.90 -24.59 31.98
N LEU A 38 22.21 -24.81 33.10
CA LEU A 38 20.77 -24.63 33.20
C LEU A 38 20.36 -23.15 33.06
N ALA A 39 21.15 -22.23 33.62
CA ALA A 39 20.89 -20.79 33.49
C ALA A 39 21.01 -20.30 32.03
N VAL A 40 21.99 -20.80 31.27
CA VAL A 40 22.18 -20.41 29.86
C VAL A 40 20.99 -20.84 28.99
N VAL A 41 20.49 -22.07 29.20
CA VAL A 41 19.35 -22.60 28.43
C VAL A 41 18.09 -21.74 28.64
N VAL A 42 17.81 -21.34 29.89
CA VAL A 42 16.65 -20.49 30.20
C VAL A 42 16.74 -19.13 29.50
N ILE A 43 17.91 -18.51 29.48
CA ILE A 43 18.13 -17.22 28.81
C ILE A 43 17.89 -17.33 27.29
N CYS A 44 18.37 -18.40 26.64
CA CYS A 44 18.14 -18.62 25.22
C CYS A 44 16.65 -18.77 24.88
N VAL A 45 15.89 -19.50 25.70
CA VAL A 45 14.44 -19.70 25.47
C VAL A 45 13.68 -18.37 25.57
N VAL A 46 13.98 -17.55 26.58
CA VAL A 46 13.34 -16.23 26.75
C VAL A 46 13.63 -15.31 25.57
N ALA A 47 14.87 -15.30 25.05
CA ALA A 47 15.23 -14.48 23.90
C ALA A 47 14.48 -14.90 22.62
N VAL A 48 14.36 -16.21 22.38
CA VAL A 48 13.63 -16.75 21.23
C VAL A 48 12.14 -16.41 21.32
N VAL A 49 11.52 -16.64 22.47
CA VAL A 49 10.10 -16.32 22.67
C VAL A 49 9.86 -14.82 22.54
N GLY A 50 10.73 -13.98 23.12
CA GLY A 50 10.63 -12.52 22.98
C GLY A 50 10.78 -12.04 21.54
N PHE A 51 11.60 -12.71 20.72
CA PHE A 51 11.72 -12.41 19.30
C PHE A 51 10.43 -12.72 18.54
N TYR A 52 9.79 -13.86 18.82
CA TYR A 52 8.53 -14.25 18.17
C TYR A 52 7.31 -13.50 18.69
N LEU A 53 7.35 -12.99 19.92
CA LEU A 53 6.25 -12.23 20.53
C LEU A 53 6.42 -10.71 20.39
N ARG A 54 7.39 -10.21 19.62
CA ARG A 54 7.39 -8.79 19.26
C ARG A 54 6.15 -8.54 18.40
N PRO A 55 5.14 -7.81 18.89
CA PRO A 55 4.11 -7.30 18.00
C PRO A 55 4.84 -6.55 16.90
N GLY A 56 4.49 -6.83 15.64
CA GLY A 56 5.12 -6.20 14.50
C GLY A 56 5.17 -4.71 14.75
N GLU A 57 6.38 -4.19 14.97
CA GLU A 57 6.60 -2.76 14.98
C GLU A 57 6.12 -2.32 13.61
N GLU A 58 5.02 -1.57 13.58
CA GLU A 58 4.56 -0.92 12.37
C GLU A 58 5.75 -0.10 11.91
N ILE A 59 6.47 -0.63 10.91
CA ILE A 59 7.53 0.09 10.23
C ILE A 59 6.86 1.42 9.88
N PRO A 60 7.34 2.56 10.41
CA PRO A 60 6.78 3.83 10.02
C PRO A 60 6.88 3.84 8.51
N SER A 61 5.72 3.77 7.84
CA SER A 61 5.65 3.83 6.39
C SER A 61 6.56 4.98 6.01
N PRO A 62 7.61 4.77 5.20
CA PRO A 62 8.50 5.84 4.83
C PRO A 62 7.60 6.95 4.33
N SER A 63 7.59 8.09 5.05
CA SER A 63 6.83 9.27 4.68
C SER A 63 6.99 9.42 3.18
N PRO A 64 5.90 9.37 2.38
CA PRO A 64 5.99 9.17 0.95
C PRO A 64 6.99 10.18 0.45
N THR A 65 8.18 9.69 0.05
CA THR A 65 9.20 10.53 -0.55
C THR A 65 8.45 11.18 -1.69
N THR A 66 8.21 12.48 -1.54
CA THR A 66 7.51 13.27 -2.53
C THR A 66 8.44 13.33 -3.71
N HIS A 67 8.51 12.24 -4.48
CA HIS A 67 8.81 12.29 -5.89
C HIS A 67 7.80 13.30 -6.37
N ALA A 68 8.26 14.52 -6.66
CA ALA A 68 7.45 15.55 -7.27
C ALA A 68 6.78 14.84 -8.45
N GLY A 69 5.48 14.52 -8.26
CA GLY A 69 4.80 13.59 -9.12
C GLY A 69 4.89 14.13 -10.53
N VAL A 70 5.30 13.30 -11.48
CA VAL A 70 5.27 13.65 -12.91
C VAL A 70 3.86 14.13 -13.31
N TRP A 71 2.85 13.72 -12.55
CA TRP A 71 1.45 14.06 -12.74
C TRP A 71 0.94 15.01 -11.66
N ARG A 72 0.29 16.09 -12.08
CA ARG A 72 -0.60 16.89 -11.23
C ARG A 72 -2.03 16.47 -11.53
N VAL A 73 -2.79 16.14 -10.49
CA VAL A 73 -4.18 15.73 -10.59
C VAL A 73 -5.07 16.79 -9.97
N GLU A 74 -6.11 17.17 -10.69
CA GLU A 74 -7.18 18.04 -10.23
C GLU A 74 -8.51 17.35 -10.57
N GLY A 75 -9.54 17.55 -9.76
CA GLY A 75 -10.85 17.03 -10.10
C GLY A 75 -11.99 17.86 -9.55
N ARG A 76 -13.15 17.69 -10.19
CA ARG A 76 -14.39 18.40 -9.87
C ARG A 76 -15.58 17.52 -10.16
N LEU A 77 -16.65 17.71 -9.41
CA LEU A 77 -17.93 17.09 -9.69
C LEU A 77 -18.68 17.92 -10.74
N ILE A 78 -19.35 17.22 -11.63
CA ILE A 78 -20.18 17.79 -12.68
C ILE A 78 -21.51 17.03 -12.75
N ASP A 79 -22.55 17.71 -13.24
CA ASP A 79 -23.85 17.10 -13.42
C ASP A 79 -23.80 16.12 -14.60
N PHE A 80 -24.21 14.86 -14.37
CA PHE A 80 -24.21 13.81 -15.37
C PHE A 80 -25.03 14.19 -16.61
N THR A 81 -26.15 14.90 -16.43
CA THR A 81 -27.03 15.32 -17.53
C THR A 81 -26.30 16.21 -18.54
N THR A 82 -25.36 17.03 -18.07
CA THR A 82 -24.60 17.94 -18.93
C THR A 82 -23.61 17.21 -19.83
N ILE A 83 -23.17 16.00 -19.44
CA ILE A 83 -22.12 15.24 -20.14
C ILE A 83 -22.65 14.59 -21.41
N CYS A 84 -23.88 14.09 -21.35
CA CYS A 84 -24.47 13.41 -22.49
C CYS A 84 -24.71 14.34 -23.69
N ASP A 85 -24.75 15.64 -23.43
CA ASP A 85 -24.85 16.70 -24.44
C ASP A 85 -23.49 17.32 -24.82
N LEU A 86 -22.38 16.91 -24.19
CA LEU A 86 -21.06 17.45 -24.51
C LEU A 86 -20.65 17.05 -25.91
N LYS A 87 -20.62 18.04 -26.80
CA LYS A 87 -19.98 17.92 -28.09
C LYS A 87 -18.47 17.94 -27.88
N PRO A 88 -17.72 16.94 -28.34
CA PRO A 88 -16.27 16.93 -28.14
C PRO A 88 -15.63 18.12 -28.86
N GLU A 89 -14.90 18.96 -28.12
CA GLU A 89 -13.99 19.93 -28.72
C GLU A 89 -12.76 19.19 -29.26
N SER A 90 -12.38 19.47 -30.50
CA SER A 90 -11.60 18.59 -31.36
C SER A 90 -10.08 18.58 -31.12
N SER A 91 -9.62 18.81 -29.89
CA SER A 91 -8.19 18.78 -29.53
C SER A 91 -7.90 17.58 -28.63
N GLY A 92 -7.96 16.38 -29.19
CA GLY A 92 -7.60 15.14 -28.50
C GLY A 92 -6.08 14.95 -28.38
N PRO A 93 -5.62 14.06 -27.49
CA PRO A 93 -4.20 13.74 -27.30
C PRO A 93 -3.59 13.06 -28.53
N LEU A 94 -2.25 13.14 -28.62
CA LEU A 94 -1.47 12.76 -29.80
C LEU A 94 -1.53 11.26 -30.15
N SER A 95 -1.68 10.38 -29.16
CA SER A 95 -1.79 8.93 -29.37
C SER A 95 -2.52 8.25 -28.21
N VAL A 96 -3.36 7.26 -28.54
CA VAL A 96 -4.04 6.40 -27.56
C VAL A 96 -3.88 4.95 -27.97
N GLU A 97 -3.32 4.15 -27.08
CA GLU A 97 -3.22 2.71 -27.23
C GLU A 97 -4.24 2.03 -26.32
N LEU A 98 -5.19 1.31 -26.93
CA LEU A 98 -6.17 0.50 -26.23
C LEU A 98 -5.78 -0.97 -26.32
N GLY A 99 -5.54 -1.58 -25.16
CA GLY A 99 -5.41 -3.03 -25.01
C GLY A 99 -6.57 -3.59 -24.20
N GLY A 100 -7.00 -4.81 -24.52
CA GLY A 100 -8.04 -5.55 -23.80
C GLY A 100 -9.45 -5.42 -24.37
N LYS A 101 -10.42 -5.97 -23.63
CA LYS A 101 -11.83 -5.98 -24.03
C LYS A 101 -12.62 -5.03 -23.14
N PHE A 102 -13.37 -4.13 -23.79
CA PHE A 102 -14.21 -3.16 -23.12
C PHE A 102 -15.67 -3.36 -23.51
N THR A 103 -16.58 -3.23 -22.54
CA THR A 103 -18.01 -3.14 -22.80
C THR A 103 -18.42 -1.68 -22.79
N MET A 104 -18.91 -1.19 -23.94
CA MET A 104 -19.41 0.16 -24.09
C MET A 104 -20.92 0.21 -23.81
N THR A 105 -21.34 1.17 -22.99
CA THR A 105 -22.74 1.47 -22.71
C THR A 105 -23.03 2.91 -23.09
N GLY A 106 -24.20 3.17 -23.68
CA GLY A 106 -24.65 4.52 -24.02
C GLY A 106 -25.18 5.28 -22.80
N CYS A 107 -25.16 6.61 -22.88
CA CYS A 107 -25.68 7.51 -21.84
C CYS A 107 -27.10 7.16 -21.37
N THR A 108 -28.03 6.93 -22.31
CA THR A 108 -29.45 6.68 -21.98
C THR A 108 -29.66 5.42 -21.15
N THR A 109 -28.90 4.37 -21.43
CA THR A 109 -28.99 3.11 -20.67
C THR A 109 -28.41 3.27 -19.27
N LEU A 110 -27.33 4.05 -19.12
CA LEU A 110 -26.71 4.29 -17.82
C LEU A 110 -27.57 5.13 -16.88
N ASP A 111 -28.29 6.12 -17.42
CA ASP A 111 -29.19 6.96 -16.62
C ASP A 111 -30.31 6.12 -15.97
N GLU A 112 -30.89 5.20 -16.75
CA GLU A 112 -31.93 4.28 -16.27
C GLU A 112 -31.39 3.27 -15.23
N GLU A 113 -30.17 2.77 -15.39
CA GLU A 113 -29.59 1.74 -14.53
C GLU A 113 -29.00 2.28 -13.21
N LEU A 114 -28.38 3.46 -13.23
CA LEU A 114 -27.51 3.93 -12.14
C LEU A 114 -28.17 4.86 -11.12
N GLN A 115 -29.47 5.12 -11.23
CA GLN A 115 -30.24 5.94 -10.27
C GLN A 115 -29.55 7.28 -9.93
N GLN A 116 -29.27 8.10 -10.95
CA GLN A 116 -28.65 9.43 -10.83
C GLN A 116 -27.19 9.41 -10.29
N PRO A 117 -26.23 8.83 -11.03
CA PRO A 117 -24.83 8.84 -10.62
C PRO A 117 -24.26 10.27 -10.58
N LEU A 118 -23.25 10.49 -9.74
CA LEU A 118 -22.43 11.69 -9.81
C LEU A 118 -21.38 11.49 -10.90
N ALA A 119 -21.10 12.54 -11.65
CA ALA A 119 -20.00 12.51 -12.60
C ALA A 119 -18.80 13.29 -12.08
N LEU A 120 -17.64 12.67 -12.15
CA LEU A 120 -16.37 13.18 -11.69
C LEU A 120 -15.48 13.46 -12.91
N SER A 121 -15.15 14.73 -13.12
CA SER A 121 -14.16 15.19 -14.11
C SER A 121 -12.80 15.26 -13.43
N ILE A 122 -11.84 14.49 -13.96
CA ILE A 122 -10.46 14.41 -13.47
C ILE A 122 -9.54 14.92 -14.56
N THR A 123 -8.80 15.99 -14.26
CA THR A 123 -7.76 16.53 -15.13
C THR A 123 -6.39 16.06 -14.63
N ILE A 124 -5.67 15.33 -15.48
CA ILE A 124 -4.30 14.88 -15.21
C ILE A 124 -3.36 15.68 -16.10
N ARG A 125 -2.48 16.46 -15.50
CA ARG A 125 -1.49 17.32 -16.18
C ARG A 125 -0.10 16.72 -16.08
N ASN A 126 0.60 16.66 -17.22
CA ASN A 126 2.02 16.35 -17.24
C ASN A 126 2.80 17.56 -16.72
N SER A 127 3.47 17.38 -15.58
CA SER A 127 4.33 18.41 -14.96
C SER A 127 5.80 18.31 -15.43
N SER A 128 6.11 17.34 -16.29
CA SER A 128 7.42 17.18 -16.92
C SER A 128 7.57 18.09 -18.14
N ASN A 129 8.82 18.41 -18.48
CA ASN A 129 9.21 19.08 -19.72
C ASN A 129 9.39 18.10 -20.90
N GLU A 130 9.14 16.81 -20.71
CA GLU A 130 9.24 15.75 -21.71
C GLU A 130 7.87 15.05 -21.92
N ASN A 131 7.71 14.37 -23.05
CA ASN A 131 6.55 13.51 -23.28
C ASN A 131 6.50 12.40 -22.22
N GLN A 132 5.30 12.12 -21.71
CA GLN A 132 5.07 11.07 -20.72
C GLN A 132 3.94 10.16 -21.16
N ILE A 133 4.08 8.87 -20.86
CA ILE A 133 3.04 7.87 -21.12
C ILE A 133 2.24 7.70 -19.83
N LEU A 134 0.98 8.14 -19.87
CA LEU A 134 0.02 7.93 -18.80
C LEU A 134 -0.66 6.57 -19.01
N SER A 135 -0.50 5.66 -18.05
CA SER A 135 -1.40 4.52 -17.90
C SER A 135 -2.67 5.00 -17.21
N VAL A 136 -3.77 5.11 -17.95
CA VAL A 136 -5.04 5.63 -17.45
C VAL A 136 -5.61 4.67 -16.41
N PRO A 137 -5.99 5.16 -15.22
CA PRO A 137 -6.56 4.32 -14.19
C PRO A 137 -7.93 3.82 -14.64
N LEU A 138 -8.12 2.50 -14.59
CA LEU A 138 -9.37 1.86 -14.94
C LEU A 138 -10.32 1.85 -13.74
N LEU A 139 -11.49 1.22 -13.87
CA LEU A 139 -12.55 1.24 -12.86
C LEU A 139 -12.09 0.82 -11.45
N LEU A 140 -11.22 -0.18 -11.37
CA LEU A 140 -10.69 -0.69 -10.09
C LEU A 140 -9.53 0.13 -9.53
N ASP A 141 -8.93 0.98 -10.36
CA ASP A 141 -7.78 1.82 -9.99
C ASP A 141 -8.21 3.19 -9.48
N VAL A 142 -9.51 3.48 -9.48
CA VAL A 142 -10.09 4.71 -8.93
C VAL A 142 -10.93 4.36 -7.71
N ILE A 143 -10.50 4.84 -6.54
CA ILE A 143 -11.14 4.55 -5.26
C ILE A 143 -11.72 5.85 -4.71
N VAL A 144 -13.00 5.82 -4.36
CA VAL A 144 -13.71 6.96 -3.77
C VAL A 144 -13.86 6.73 -2.28
N HIS A 145 -12.99 7.33 -1.47
CA HIS A 145 -13.05 7.24 -0.02
C HIS A 145 -14.10 8.21 0.52
N THR A 146 -15.22 7.67 1.02
CA THR A 146 -16.29 8.45 1.67
C THR A 146 -16.26 8.26 3.19
N GLN A 147 -17.11 8.98 3.93
CA GLN A 147 -17.20 8.83 5.39
C GLN A 147 -17.78 7.49 5.84
N GLU A 148 -18.62 6.87 5.00
CA GLU A 148 -19.27 5.60 5.31
C GLU A 148 -18.33 4.46 4.95
N ASP A 149 -18.13 4.26 3.64
CA ASP A 149 -17.32 3.18 3.07
C ASP A 149 -16.69 3.61 1.74
N PRO A 150 -15.54 3.02 1.34
CA PRO A 150 -14.98 3.22 0.02
C PRO A 150 -15.92 2.73 -1.07
N LYS A 151 -16.16 3.56 -2.10
CA LYS A 151 -17.00 3.24 -3.25
C LYS A 151 -16.13 3.05 -4.50
N GLN A 152 -16.53 2.10 -5.34
CA GLN A 152 -15.91 1.89 -6.66
C GLN A 152 -16.61 2.70 -7.74
N VAL A 153 -15.87 3.01 -8.78
CA VAL A 153 -16.39 3.73 -9.94
C VAL A 153 -17.21 2.79 -10.83
N LEU A 154 -18.31 3.31 -11.37
CA LEU A 154 -19.31 2.57 -12.13
C LEU A 154 -18.97 2.52 -13.63
N ALA A 155 -18.46 3.62 -14.17
CA ALA A 155 -18.11 3.74 -15.58
C ALA A 155 -17.05 4.82 -15.79
N PHE A 156 -16.36 4.81 -16.94
CA PHE A 156 -15.49 5.91 -17.35
C PHE A 156 -15.64 6.25 -18.84
N CYS A 157 -15.36 7.50 -19.22
CA CYS A 157 -15.28 7.98 -20.60
C CYS A 157 -14.03 8.85 -20.78
N ILE A 158 -13.46 8.84 -21.99
CA ILE A 158 -12.47 9.82 -22.43
C ILE A 158 -13.14 10.74 -23.46
N PRO A 159 -13.38 12.01 -23.13
CA PRO A 159 -13.96 12.97 -24.07
C PRO A 159 -13.14 13.06 -25.36
N GLY A 160 -13.83 13.13 -26.50
CA GLY A 160 -13.21 13.47 -27.78
C GLY A 160 -12.50 12.36 -28.55
N GLN A 161 -12.45 11.11 -28.06
CA GLN A 161 -11.61 10.10 -28.70
C GLN A 161 -12.25 8.74 -29.00
N TRP A 162 -13.55 8.57 -28.71
CA TRP A 162 -14.22 7.29 -28.98
C TRP A 162 -15.16 7.43 -30.18
N ILE A 163 -14.67 6.90 -31.30
CA ILE A 163 -15.38 6.43 -32.50
C ILE A 163 -16.37 7.42 -33.13
N SER A 164 -16.10 7.72 -34.40
CA SER A 164 -16.76 8.64 -35.34
C SER A 164 -18.27 8.46 -35.59
N THR A 165 -19.04 7.85 -34.69
CA THR A 165 -20.49 7.71 -34.80
C THR A 165 -21.21 8.78 -33.98
N GLY A 166 -20.99 10.05 -34.33
CA GLY A 166 -22.04 11.07 -34.17
C GLY A 166 -22.50 11.45 -32.76
N GLY A 167 -21.58 11.69 -31.82
CA GLY A 167 -21.76 12.83 -30.90
C GLY A 167 -22.09 12.59 -29.42
N SER A 168 -21.76 11.46 -28.80
CA SER A 168 -21.84 11.33 -27.34
C SER A 168 -20.74 10.45 -26.75
N CYS A 169 -20.37 10.73 -25.49
CA CYS A 169 -19.45 9.90 -24.72
C CYS A 169 -19.97 8.46 -24.64
N SER A 170 -19.23 7.50 -25.20
CA SER A 170 -19.47 6.07 -24.94
C SER A 170 -18.77 5.70 -23.64
N TRP A 171 -19.50 5.11 -22.70
CA TRP A 171 -19.00 4.81 -21.37
C TRP A 171 -18.51 3.38 -21.29
N ALA A 172 -17.31 3.18 -20.77
CA ALA A 172 -16.76 1.87 -20.45
C ALA A 172 -17.24 1.43 -19.06
N THR A 173 -18.09 0.40 -19.02
CA THR A 173 -18.70 -0.14 -17.78
C THR A 173 -18.04 -1.44 -17.32
N ARG A 174 -17.29 -2.09 -18.21
CA ARG A 174 -16.53 -3.31 -17.89
C ARG A 174 -15.22 -3.33 -18.68
N VAL A 175 -14.15 -3.70 -18.00
CA VAL A 175 -12.82 -3.88 -18.59
C VAL A 175 -12.28 -5.25 -18.20
N GLU A 176 -11.92 -6.07 -19.19
CA GLU A 176 -11.32 -7.39 -18.99
C GLU A 176 -9.88 -7.37 -19.49
N GLY A 177 -8.91 -7.35 -18.55
CA GLY A 177 -7.47 -7.41 -18.84
C GLY A 177 -6.94 -6.25 -19.68
N GLY A 178 -7.57 -5.08 -19.57
CA GLY A 178 -7.25 -3.93 -20.41
C GLY A 178 -6.13 -3.05 -19.88
N THR A 179 -5.46 -2.36 -20.79
CA THR A 179 -4.57 -1.25 -20.48
C THR A 179 -4.89 -0.11 -21.44
N LEU A 180 -5.01 1.08 -20.91
CA LEU A 180 -5.23 2.28 -21.71
C LEU A 180 -4.03 3.19 -21.48
N LYS A 181 -3.28 3.47 -22.55
CA LYS A 181 -2.10 4.33 -22.50
C LYS A 181 -2.32 5.56 -23.36
N ILE A 182 -1.99 6.73 -22.81
CA ILE A 182 -2.10 8.02 -23.49
C ILE A 182 -0.75 8.70 -23.41
N GLU A 183 -0.23 9.14 -24.54
CA GLU A 183 0.96 9.99 -24.57
C GLU A 183 0.55 11.45 -24.36
N ILE A 184 1.14 12.09 -23.35
CA ILE A 184 0.88 13.48 -22.99
C ILE A 184 2.18 14.27 -23.14
N GLY A 185 2.14 15.29 -23.99
CA GLY A 185 3.29 16.19 -24.20
C GLY A 185 3.60 17.06 -22.96
N PRO A 186 4.67 17.86 -23.01
CA PRO A 186 5.03 18.80 -21.95
C PRO A 186 3.89 19.79 -21.70
N ASP A 187 3.58 20.05 -20.43
CA ASP A 187 2.44 20.88 -19.98
C ASP A 187 1.05 20.43 -20.51
N GLY A 188 1.00 19.28 -21.17
CA GLY A 188 -0.21 18.69 -21.69
C GLY A 188 -1.11 18.21 -20.56
N ALA A 189 -2.40 18.10 -20.86
CA ALA A 189 -3.39 17.60 -19.93
C ALA A 189 -4.33 16.62 -20.64
N VAL A 190 -4.85 15.66 -19.88
CA VAL A 190 -5.98 14.83 -20.29
C VAL A 190 -7.11 15.01 -19.28
N GLU A 191 -8.33 15.15 -19.77
CA GLU A 191 -9.54 15.11 -18.97
C GLU A 191 -10.16 13.71 -19.08
N LEU A 192 -10.48 13.13 -17.94
CA LEU A 192 -11.12 11.83 -17.80
C LEU A 192 -12.44 12.02 -17.06
N LEU A 193 -13.48 11.35 -17.51
CA LEU A 193 -14.79 11.37 -16.86
C LEU A 193 -15.08 10.02 -16.22
N TYR A 194 -15.53 10.03 -14.97
CA TYR A 194 -15.88 8.83 -14.21
C TYR A 194 -17.29 8.99 -13.63
N LEU A 195 -18.08 7.92 -13.63
CA LEU A 195 -19.36 7.87 -12.92
C LEU A 195 -19.16 7.22 -11.56
N VAL A 196 -19.47 7.93 -10.50
CA VAL A 196 -19.35 7.45 -9.13
C VAL A 196 -20.73 7.34 -8.48
N PRO A 197 -20.95 6.39 -7.56
CA PRO A 197 -22.19 6.34 -6.79
C PRO A 197 -22.38 7.64 -6.02
N GLN A 198 -23.63 8.03 -5.75
CA GLN A 198 -23.92 9.19 -4.90
C GLN A 198 -23.30 9.02 -3.50
N PHE A 199 -22.84 10.12 -2.93
CA PHE A 199 -22.35 10.22 -1.56
C PHE A 199 -22.57 11.64 -1.04
N ASP A 200 -22.63 11.79 0.28
CA ASP A 200 -22.82 13.08 0.94
C ASP A 200 -21.50 13.57 1.56
N GLY A 201 -21.25 14.88 1.47
CA GLY A 201 -20.11 15.55 2.09
C GLY A 201 -18.80 15.34 1.35
N LYS A 202 -17.71 15.20 2.10
CA LYS A 202 -16.34 15.13 1.56
C LYS A 202 -15.96 13.71 1.17
N ALA A 203 -15.33 13.59 0.01
CA ALA A 203 -14.69 12.37 -0.43
C ALA A 203 -13.25 12.63 -0.87
N THR A 204 -12.36 11.67 -0.61
CA THR A 204 -11.02 11.65 -1.19
C THR A 204 -11.01 10.68 -2.37
N ILE A 205 -10.67 11.19 -3.55
CA ILE A 205 -10.51 10.38 -4.75
C ILE A 205 -9.05 9.97 -4.85
N GLU A 206 -8.79 8.67 -4.88
CA GLU A 206 -7.47 8.09 -5.07
C GLU A 206 -7.38 7.44 -6.45
N LEU A 207 -6.35 7.83 -7.22
CA LEU A 207 -5.97 7.22 -8.49
C LEU A 207 -4.69 6.42 -8.23
N VAL A 208 -4.81 5.09 -8.24
CA VAL A 208 -3.73 4.18 -7.90
C VAL A 208 -2.50 4.47 -8.76
N ASN A 209 -1.34 4.65 -8.13
CA ASN A 209 -0.05 5.02 -8.75
C ASN A 209 0.05 6.43 -9.39
N ILE A 210 -0.98 7.27 -9.27
CA ILE A 210 -0.96 8.64 -9.84
C ILE A 210 -1.01 9.68 -8.72
N GLY A 211 -2.01 9.62 -7.84
CA GLY A 211 -2.19 10.59 -6.78
C GLY A 211 -3.63 10.65 -6.27
N SER A 212 -3.92 11.60 -5.39
CA SER A 212 -5.25 11.77 -4.79
C SER A 212 -5.63 13.24 -4.69
N PHE A 213 -6.93 13.51 -4.63
CA PHE A 213 -7.50 14.84 -4.41
C PHE A 213 -8.82 14.75 -3.65
N GLU A 214 -9.25 15.86 -3.04
CA GLU A 214 -10.52 15.94 -2.29
C GLU A 214 -11.61 16.61 -3.12
N VAL A 215 -12.85 16.15 -2.96
CA VAL A 215 -14.07 16.77 -3.49
C VAL A 215 -15.14 16.83 -2.40
N GLU A 216 -16.07 17.77 -2.55
CA GLU A 216 -17.20 17.97 -1.63
C GLU A 216 -18.48 18.12 -2.46
N VAL A 217 -19.50 17.33 -2.11
CA VAL A 217 -20.85 17.36 -2.71
C VAL A 217 -21.75 18.30 -1.91
#